data_AF-A0A258C1N4-F1
#
_entry.id   AF-A0A258C1N4-F1
#
_cell.length_a   1.000
_cell.length_b   1.000
_cell.length_c   1.000
_cell.angle_alpha   90.00
_cell.angle_beta   90.00
_cell.angle_gamma   90.00
#
_symmetry.space_group_name_H-M   'P 1'
#
loop_
_entity.id
_entity.type
_entity.pdbx_description
1 polymer ?
#
loop_
_entity_poly.entity_id
_entity_poly.type
_entity_poly.pdbx_seq_one_letter_code
_entity_poly.pdbx_strand_id
1 'polypeptide(L)'
;MTLPSAGQRFRDAVASEHPLQVVGAINANHALLAKRAGFKAIYLSGGGVAAGSLGLPDLGITGLDDVLTDVRRITDVCDLPLLVDVDTGFGSSAFNVARTVKSMIKFGAAAIHIEDQVGAKRCGHRPNKEIVSQQEMVDRIKAAVDARTDDSFVIMARTDALAVEGLNSALDRAAA
;
A
#
# COMPACT_ATOMS: atom_id res chain seq x y z
N MET A 1 -26.63 12.48 4.06
CA MET A 1 -25.67 12.32 2.95
C MET A 1 -24.80 11.13 3.27
N THR A 2 -24.70 10.16 2.38
CA THR A 2 -23.74 9.05 2.49
C THR A 2 -22.33 9.62 2.42
N LEU A 3 -21.45 9.24 3.36
CA LEU A 3 -20.06 9.65 3.31
C LEU A 3 -19.43 9.16 1.99
N PRO A 4 -18.56 9.96 1.35
CA PRO A 4 -17.79 9.49 0.20
C PRO A 4 -16.92 8.29 0.59
N SER A 5 -16.61 7.43 -0.39
CA SER A 5 -15.78 6.24 -0.15
C SER A 5 -14.37 6.62 0.33
N ALA A 6 -13.69 5.69 0.99
CA ALA A 6 -12.34 5.93 1.50
C ALA A 6 -11.38 6.35 0.37
N GLY A 7 -11.46 5.70 -0.79
CA GLY A 7 -10.69 6.05 -1.97
C GLY A 7 -10.98 7.45 -2.49
N GLN A 8 -12.24 7.87 -2.50
CA GLN A 8 -12.59 9.23 -2.91
C GLN A 8 -11.99 10.27 -1.96
N ARG A 9 -12.07 10.04 -0.64
CA ARG A 9 -11.45 10.94 0.34
C ARG A 9 -9.94 11.08 0.15
N PHE A 10 -9.25 10.00 -0.26
CA PHE A 10 -7.81 10.08 -0.56
C PHE A 10 -7.53 10.96 -1.79
N ARG A 11 -8.31 10.80 -2.86
CA ARG A 11 -8.20 11.64 -4.06
C ARG A 11 -8.47 13.11 -3.76
N ASP A 12 -9.50 13.38 -2.97
CA ASP A 12 -9.85 14.73 -2.54
C ASP A 12 -8.73 15.33 -1.67
N ALA A 13 -8.12 14.54 -0.78
CA ALA A 13 -6.98 14.97 0.02
C ALA A 13 -5.80 15.39 -0.87
N VAL A 14 -5.43 14.58 -1.88
CA VAL A 14 -4.37 14.89 -2.86
C VAL A 14 -4.70 16.15 -3.65
N ALA A 15 -5.96 16.36 -4.03
CA ALA A 15 -6.39 17.56 -4.75
C ALA A 15 -6.41 18.83 -3.89
N SER A 16 -6.51 18.69 -2.56
CA SER A 16 -6.62 19.81 -1.62
C SER A 16 -5.30 20.25 -0.99
N GLU A 17 -4.22 19.47 -1.16
CA GLU A 17 -2.93 19.70 -0.50
C GLU A 17 -1.76 19.29 -1.38
N HIS A 18 -0.81 20.21 -1.58
CA HIS A 18 0.27 20.05 -2.54
C HIS A 18 1.63 20.46 -1.93
N PRO A 19 2.52 19.51 -1.59
CA PRO A 19 2.30 18.06 -1.57
C PRO A 19 1.42 17.63 -0.37
N LEU A 20 0.59 16.62 -0.57
CA LEU A 20 -0.16 15.98 0.52
C LEU A 20 0.82 15.29 1.48
N GLN A 21 0.77 15.66 2.76
CA GLN A 21 1.50 14.94 3.80
C GLN A 21 0.73 13.67 4.19
N VAL A 22 1.37 12.50 4.04
CA VAL A 22 0.81 11.20 4.43
C VAL A 22 1.71 10.57 5.49
N VAL A 23 1.25 10.54 6.74
CA VAL A 23 2.08 10.10 7.87
C VAL A 23 1.82 8.65 8.26
N GLY A 24 2.89 7.93 8.62
CA GLY A 24 2.80 6.58 9.15
C GLY A 24 2.09 6.55 10.52
N ALA A 25 1.08 5.71 10.66
CA ALA A 25 0.40 5.46 11.92
C ALA A 25 0.48 3.96 12.26
N ILE A 26 1.30 3.61 13.26
CA ILE A 26 1.58 2.20 13.60
C ILE A 26 0.37 1.47 14.19
N ASN A 27 -0.60 2.20 14.75
CA ASN A 27 -1.82 1.64 15.30
C ASN A 27 -2.95 2.69 15.34
N ALA A 28 -4.14 2.26 15.74
CA ALA A 28 -5.34 3.10 15.81
C ALA A 28 -5.17 4.35 16.69
N ASN A 29 -4.42 4.25 17.80
CA ASN A 29 -4.15 5.40 18.67
C ASN A 29 -3.36 6.48 17.91
N HIS A 30 -2.27 6.09 17.24
CA HIS A 30 -1.47 7.03 16.45
C HIS A 30 -2.24 7.60 15.25
N ALA A 31 -3.17 6.85 14.67
CA ALA A 31 -4.04 7.37 13.61
C ALA A 31 -4.93 8.52 14.12
N LEU A 32 -5.48 8.39 15.34
CA LEU A 32 -6.26 9.47 15.97
C LEU A 32 -5.37 10.66 16.36
N LEU A 33 -4.13 10.42 16.80
CA LEU A 33 -3.16 11.50 17.04
C LEU A 33 -2.82 12.24 15.75
N ALA A 34 -2.59 11.54 14.64
CA ALA A 34 -2.34 12.13 13.33
C ALA A 34 -3.54 12.99 12.86
N LYS A 35 -4.77 12.48 13.03
CA LYS A 35 -5.99 13.25 12.76
C LYS A 35 -6.04 14.53 13.59
N ARG A 36 -5.78 14.45 14.89
CA ARG A 36 -5.78 15.62 15.79
C ARG A 36 -4.65 16.60 15.48
N ALA A 37 -3.54 16.13 14.93
CA ALA A 37 -2.44 16.96 14.45
C ALA A 37 -2.76 17.68 13.12
N GLY A 38 -3.89 17.36 12.47
CA GLY A 38 -4.37 18.05 11.27
C GLY A 38 -4.02 17.37 9.94
N PHE A 39 -3.44 16.16 9.96
CA PHE A 39 -3.16 15.42 8.73
C PHE A 39 -4.45 15.01 8.01
N LYS A 40 -4.40 14.98 6.68
CA LYS A 40 -5.54 14.62 5.81
C LYS A 40 -5.49 13.18 5.30
N ALA A 41 -4.37 12.50 5.46
CA ALA A 41 -4.19 11.10 5.08
C ALA A 41 -3.14 10.45 5.98
N ILE A 42 -3.26 9.12 6.12
CA ILE A 42 -2.36 8.30 6.94
C ILE A 42 -1.87 7.09 6.16
N TYR A 43 -0.79 6.48 6.65
CA TYR A 43 -0.11 5.36 6.01
C TYR A 43 0.08 4.19 6.99
N LEU A 44 -0.17 2.97 6.51
CA LEU A 44 0.22 1.74 7.19
C LEU A 44 1.43 1.14 6.48
N SER A 45 2.58 1.21 7.15
CA SER A 45 3.86 0.68 6.65
C SER A 45 3.94 -0.83 6.80
N GLY A 46 4.34 -1.56 5.76
CA GLY A 46 4.54 -3.01 5.81
C GLY A 46 5.66 -3.38 6.79
N GLY A 47 6.80 -2.68 6.70
CA GLY A 47 7.87 -2.82 7.69
C GLY A 47 7.47 -2.36 9.10
N GLY A 48 6.50 -1.45 9.21
CA GLY A 48 5.88 -1.08 10.48
C GLY A 48 5.09 -2.23 11.09
N VAL A 49 4.23 -2.90 10.32
CA VAL A 49 3.51 -4.10 10.78
C VAL A 49 4.50 -5.20 11.19
N ALA A 50 5.50 -5.48 10.34
CA ALA A 50 6.52 -6.49 10.65
C ALA A 50 7.24 -6.20 11.97
N ALA A 51 7.85 -5.02 12.11
CA ALA A 51 8.69 -4.72 13.26
C ALA A 51 7.89 -4.31 14.51
N GLY A 52 6.86 -3.48 14.33
CA GLY A 52 6.09 -2.91 15.43
C GLY A 52 4.99 -3.83 15.93
N SER A 53 4.22 -4.45 15.04
CA SER A 53 3.09 -5.31 15.44
C SER A 53 3.54 -6.75 15.75
N LEU A 54 4.55 -7.27 15.03
CA LEU A 54 5.00 -8.66 15.18
C LEU A 54 6.39 -8.83 15.81
N GLY A 55 7.21 -7.77 15.90
CA GLY A 55 8.59 -7.88 16.37
C GLY A 55 9.52 -8.63 15.39
N LEU A 56 9.19 -8.62 14.09
CA LEU A 56 9.89 -9.34 13.03
C LEU A 56 10.61 -8.38 12.06
N PRO A 57 11.68 -8.84 11.38
CA PRO A 57 12.30 -8.06 10.32
C PRO A 57 11.41 -7.99 9.07
N ASP A 58 11.52 -6.88 8.34
CA ASP A 58 10.79 -6.63 7.09
C ASP A 58 11.40 -7.40 5.89
N LEU A 59 11.17 -8.72 5.88
CA LEU A 59 11.73 -9.68 4.91
C LEU A 59 10.65 -10.59 4.30
N GLY A 60 9.43 -10.05 4.13
CA GLY A 60 8.30 -10.81 3.56
C GLY A 60 7.77 -11.93 4.45
N ILE A 61 7.95 -11.80 5.77
CA ILE A 61 7.47 -12.79 6.77
C ILE A 61 5.99 -12.53 7.11
N THR A 62 5.57 -11.25 7.09
CA THR A 62 4.20 -10.83 7.33
C THR A 62 3.24 -11.40 6.29
N GLY A 63 2.09 -11.89 6.75
CA GLY A 63 1.00 -12.31 5.89
C GLY A 63 -0.05 -11.21 5.68
N LEU A 64 -0.97 -11.46 4.73
CA LEU A 64 -2.10 -10.56 4.47
C LEU A 64 -2.95 -10.30 5.74
N ASP A 65 -3.21 -11.35 6.53
CA ASP A 65 -4.10 -11.24 7.69
C ASP A 65 -3.51 -10.39 8.84
N ASP A 66 -2.17 -10.33 8.94
CA ASP A 66 -1.48 -9.43 9.88
C ASP A 66 -1.77 -7.97 9.52
N VAL A 67 -1.62 -7.63 8.24
CA VAL A 67 -1.87 -6.28 7.72
C VAL A 67 -3.35 -5.93 7.81
N LEU A 68 -4.26 -6.83 7.43
CA LEU A 68 -5.71 -6.60 7.52
C LEU A 68 -6.18 -6.35 8.96
N THR A 69 -5.55 -7.00 9.93
CA THR A 69 -5.84 -6.78 11.36
C THR A 69 -5.59 -5.33 11.74
N ASP A 70 -4.45 -4.76 11.34
CA ASP A 70 -4.11 -3.38 11.67
C ASP A 70 -4.87 -2.36 10.82
N VAL A 71 -5.15 -2.67 9.54
CA VAL A 71 -6.07 -1.87 8.71
C VAL A 71 -7.41 -1.72 9.42
N ARG A 72 -8.05 -2.83 9.81
CA ARG A 72 -9.35 -2.82 10.50
C ARG A 72 -9.31 -1.99 11.78
N ARG A 73 -8.30 -2.23 12.62
CA ARG A 73 -8.16 -1.52 13.90
C ARG A 73 -8.10 0.00 13.70
N ILE A 74 -7.40 0.45 12.65
CA ILE A 74 -7.25 1.87 12.33
C ILE A 74 -8.56 2.43 11.75
N THR A 75 -9.11 1.80 10.71
CA THR A 75 -10.23 2.32 9.93
C THR A 75 -11.58 2.21 10.67
N ASP A 76 -11.70 1.29 11.64
CA ASP A 76 -12.90 1.18 12.50
C ASP A 76 -13.11 2.44 13.37
N VAL A 77 -12.06 3.22 13.65
CA VAL A 77 -12.11 4.38 14.57
C VAL A 77 -11.58 5.69 13.98
N CYS A 78 -10.76 5.63 12.94
CA CYS A 78 -10.22 6.80 12.25
C CYS A 78 -10.78 6.88 10.81
N ASP A 79 -11.41 8.01 10.49
CA ASP A 79 -12.03 8.29 9.19
C ASP A 79 -11.08 8.90 8.15
N LEU A 80 -9.82 9.16 8.52
CA LEU A 80 -8.81 9.57 7.54
C LEU A 80 -8.58 8.46 6.51
N PRO A 81 -8.40 8.81 5.22
CA PRO A 81 -8.05 7.83 4.21
C PRO A 81 -6.68 7.20 4.51
N LEU A 82 -6.64 5.86 4.54
CA LEU A 82 -5.46 5.06 4.82
C LEU A 82 -4.86 4.50 3.53
N LEU A 83 -3.60 4.87 3.24
CA LEU A 83 -2.74 4.21 2.25
C LEU A 83 -2.04 3.02 2.91
N VAL A 84 -2.01 1.86 2.26
CA VAL A 84 -1.46 0.62 2.83
C VAL A 84 -0.36 0.05 1.94
N ASP A 85 0.73 -0.36 2.56
CA ASP A 85 1.76 -1.21 1.93
C ASP A 85 1.24 -2.64 1.79
N VAL A 86 1.20 -3.17 0.57
CA VAL A 86 0.81 -4.57 0.34
C VAL A 86 1.94 -5.43 -0.22
N ASP A 87 3.19 -4.97 -0.08
CA ASP A 87 4.36 -5.65 -0.62
C ASP A 87 4.13 -6.02 -2.11
N THR A 88 4.25 -7.31 -2.44
CA THR A 88 4.03 -7.85 -3.79
C THR A 88 2.61 -8.39 -4.01
N GLY A 89 1.69 -8.18 -3.06
CA GLY A 89 0.29 -8.62 -3.13
C GLY A 89 -0.04 -9.91 -2.36
N PHE A 90 0.84 -10.35 -1.45
CA PHE A 90 0.68 -11.50 -0.56
C PHE A 90 0.35 -12.84 -1.24
N GLY A 91 1.06 -13.13 -2.33
CA GLY A 91 1.07 -14.43 -3.00
C GLY A 91 1.62 -14.35 -4.42
N SER A 92 1.84 -15.50 -5.04
CA SER A 92 2.54 -15.59 -6.33
C SER A 92 1.63 -15.49 -7.57
N SER A 93 0.31 -15.44 -7.38
CA SER A 93 -0.65 -15.46 -8.50
C SER A 93 -1.53 -14.20 -8.53
N ALA A 94 -2.10 -13.91 -9.70
CA ALA A 94 -3.11 -12.87 -9.88
C ALA A 94 -4.33 -13.05 -8.95
N PHE A 95 -4.68 -14.29 -8.58
CA PHE A 95 -5.76 -14.56 -7.63
C PHE A 95 -5.43 -14.05 -6.22
N ASN A 96 -4.16 -14.13 -5.81
CA ASN A 96 -3.72 -13.58 -4.53
C ASN A 96 -3.81 -12.06 -4.53
N VAL A 97 -3.30 -11.41 -5.58
CA VAL A 97 -3.40 -9.95 -5.76
C VAL A 97 -4.86 -9.50 -5.71
N ALA A 98 -5.75 -10.20 -6.42
CA ALA A 98 -7.17 -9.88 -6.42
C ALA A 98 -7.83 -10.03 -5.04
N ARG A 99 -7.49 -11.10 -4.29
CA ARG A 99 -7.96 -11.28 -2.90
C ARG A 99 -7.45 -10.14 -2.02
N THR A 100 -6.19 -9.75 -2.16
CA THR A 100 -5.59 -8.65 -1.40
C THR A 100 -6.34 -7.34 -1.63
N VAL A 101 -6.56 -6.93 -2.87
CA VAL A 101 -7.30 -5.70 -3.21
C VAL A 101 -8.71 -5.71 -2.62
N LYS A 102 -9.48 -6.77 -2.87
CA LYS A 102 -10.86 -6.88 -2.35
C LYS A 102 -10.92 -6.84 -0.84
N SER A 103 -9.95 -7.45 -0.17
CA SER A 103 -9.87 -7.48 1.29
C SER A 103 -9.51 -6.10 1.85
N MET A 104 -8.53 -5.40 1.26
CA MET A 104 -8.16 -4.05 1.67
C MET A 104 -9.33 -3.06 1.55
N ILE A 105 -10.06 -3.10 0.42
CA ILE A 105 -11.26 -2.27 0.22
C ILE A 105 -12.32 -2.61 1.28
N LYS A 106 -12.63 -3.90 1.48
CA LYS A 106 -13.62 -4.36 2.45
C LYS A 106 -13.31 -3.91 3.88
N PHE A 107 -12.03 -3.83 4.24
CA PHE A 107 -11.57 -3.45 5.56
C PHE A 107 -11.35 -1.94 5.72
N GLY A 108 -11.68 -1.15 4.69
CA GLY A 108 -11.76 0.31 4.77
C GLY A 108 -10.49 1.05 4.38
N ALA A 109 -9.50 0.38 3.77
CA ALA A 109 -8.36 1.08 3.18
C ALA A 109 -8.83 1.99 2.03
N ALA A 110 -8.14 3.11 1.84
CA ALA A 110 -8.43 4.07 0.77
C ALA A 110 -7.56 3.84 -0.47
N ALA A 111 -6.33 3.39 -0.24
CA ALA A 111 -5.32 3.22 -1.26
C ALA A 111 -4.39 2.08 -0.85
N ILE A 112 -3.75 1.46 -1.84
CA ILE A 112 -2.61 0.56 -1.63
C ILE A 112 -1.45 0.98 -2.51
N HIS A 113 -0.23 0.59 -2.13
CA HIS A 113 0.87 0.45 -3.09
C HIS A 113 1.36 -0.99 -3.16
N ILE A 114 1.63 -1.46 -4.38
CA ILE A 114 2.17 -2.79 -4.70
C ILE A 114 3.50 -2.62 -5.44
N GLU A 115 4.49 -3.46 -5.14
CA GLU A 115 5.87 -3.30 -5.64
C GLU A 115 6.34 -4.40 -6.60
N ASP A 116 7.35 -4.05 -7.41
CA ASP A 116 7.95 -4.88 -8.46
C ASP A 116 9.06 -5.82 -7.95
N GLN A 117 9.19 -6.02 -6.64
CA GLN A 117 10.13 -6.97 -6.08
C GLN A 117 9.71 -8.43 -6.32
N VAL A 118 10.69 -9.34 -6.25
CA VAL A 118 10.43 -10.79 -6.14
C VAL A 118 9.74 -11.12 -4.81
N GLY A 119 9.08 -12.27 -4.71
CA GLY A 119 8.23 -12.62 -3.55
C GLY A 119 8.93 -12.61 -2.19
N ALA A 120 10.20 -13.03 -2.12
CA ALA A 120 11.05 -12.85 -0.93
C ALA A 120 11.62 -11.43 -0.89
N LYS A 121 10.72 -10.44 -0.82
CA LYS A 121 11.05 -9.02 -0.91
C LYS A 121 11.92 -8.58 0.26
N ARG A 122 12.64 -7.49 0.05
CA ARG A 122 13.46 -6.82 1.07
C ARG A 122 12.98 -5.40 1.26
N CYS A 123 13.22 -4.85 2.46
CA CYS A 123 13.09 -3.41 2.68
C CYS A 123 13.81 -2.61 1.57
N GLY A 124 13.12 -1.63 0.97
CA GLY A 124 13.62 -0.83 -0.17
C GLY A 124 14.95 -0.10 0.09
N HIS A 125 15.36 0.07 1.35
CA HIS A 125 16.62 0.70 1.74
C HIS A 125 17.79 -0.30 1.91
N ARG A 126 17.57 -1.60 1.72
CA ARG A 126 18.61 -2.63 1.84
C ARG A 126 19.24 -2.94 0.47
N PRO A 127 20.54 -3.33 0.43
CA PRO A 127 21.19 -3.78 -0.79
C PRO A 127 20.69 -5.17 -1.24
N ASN A 128 21.02 -5.54 -2.49
CA ASN A 128 20.71 -6.83 -3.11
C ASN A 128 19.20 -7.10 -3.21
N LYS A 129 18.46 -6.11 -3.69
CA LYS A 129 17.05 -6.26 -4.08
C LYS A 129 16.98 -6.89 -5.46
N GLU A 130 15.99 -7.73 -5.65
CA GLU A 130 15.68 -8.34 -6.93
C GLU A 130 14.27 -7.92 -7.33
N ILE A 131 14.12 -7.54 -8.59
CA ILE A 131 12.85 -7.11 -9.15
C ILE A 131 12.45 -8.04 -10.28
N VAL A 132 11.15 -8.14 -10.48
CA VAL A 132 10.58 -8.96 -11.54
C VAL A 132 10.67 -8.25 -12.89
N SER A 133 10.38 -9.00 -13.95
CA SER A 133 10.27 -8.40 -15.29
C SER A 133 9.20 -7.30 -15.32
N GLN A 134 9.35 -6.33 -16.21
CA GLN A 134 8.35 -5.28 -16.41
C GLN A 134 6.97 -5.88 -16.70
N GLN A 135 6.90 -6.92 -17.55
CA GLN A 135 5.66 -7.60 -17.90
C GLN A 135 4.98 -8.25 -16.69
N GLU A 136 5.75 -8.89 -15.81
CA GLU A 136 5.17 -9.48 -14.59
C GLU A 136 4.58 -8.41 -13.67
N MET A 137 5.24 -7.25 -13.51
CA MET A 137 4.68 -6.15 -12.73
C MET A 137 3.42 -5.57 -13.39
N VAL A 138 3.40 -5.44 -14.72
CA VAL A 138 2.20 -5.04 -15.47
C VAL A 138 1.05 -6.02 -15.21
N ASP A 139 1.31 -7.32 -15.20
CA ASP A 139 0.28 -8.33 -14.92
C ASP A 139 -0.25 -8.24 -13.49
N ARG A 140 0.61 -7.96 -12.51
CA ARG A 140 0.18 -7.67 -11.12
C ARG A 140 -0.71 -6.43 -11.05
N ILE A 141 -0.33 -5.34 -11.71
CA ILE A 141 -1.10 -4.09 -11.73
C ILE A 141 -2.46 -4.32 -12.39
N LYS A 142 -2.52 -5.02 -13.53
CA LYS A 142 -3.78 -5.39 -14.19
C LYS A 142 -4.68 -6.18 -13.26
N ALA A 143 -4.17 -7.22 -12.62
CA ALA A 143 -4.93 -8.02 -11.66
C ALA A 143 -5.45 -7.17 -10.48
N ALA A 144 -4.65 -6.21 -10.00
CA ALA A 144 -5.06 -5.31 -8.92
C ALA A 144 -6.17 -4.34 -9.35
N VAL A 145 -6.05 -3.74 -10.54
CA VAL A 145 -7.04 -2.83 -11.11
C VAL A 145 -8.35 -3.56 -11.41
N ASP A 146 -8.30 -4.73 -12.04
CA ASP A 146 -9.47 -5.55 -12.38
C ASP A 146 -10.23 -6.05 -11.13
N ALA A 147 -9.52 -6.24 -10.01
CA ALA A 147 -10.11 -6.71 -8.77
C ALA A 147 -10.82 -5.61 -7.96
N ARG A 148 -10.68 -4.35 -8.33
CA ARG A 148 -11.19 -3.20 -7.60
C ARG A 148 -12.73 -3.22 -7.56
N THR A 149 -13.29 -3.13 -6.36
CA THR A 149 -14.75 -3.09 -6.13
C THR A 149 -15.29 -1.70 -5.81
N ASP A 150 -14.41 -0.69 -5.74
CA ASP A 150 -14.73 0.73 -5.57
C ASP A 150 -13.85 1.52 -6.55
N ASP A 151 -14.45 2.15 -7.56
CA ASP A 151 -13.71 2.86 -8.63
C ASP A 151 -12.79 3.97 -8.11
N SER A 152 -13.11 4.55 -6.95
CA SER A 152 -12.28 5.58 -6.35
C SER A 152 -11.10 5.01 -5.56
N PHE A 153 -11.06 3.71 -5.25
CA PHE A 153 -9.91 3.08 -4.59
C PHE A 153 -8.64 3.21 -5.45
N VAL A 154 -7.55 3.58 -4.79
CA VAL A 154 -6.29 3.91 -5.47
C VAL A 154 -5.34 2.72 -5.44
N ILE A 155 -4.89 2.33 -6.64
CA ILE A 155 -3.78 1.39 -6.83
C ILE A 155 -2.55 2.22 -7.20
N MET A 156 -1.54 2.21 -6.36
CA MET A 156 -0.25 2.85 -6.60
C MET A 156 0.80 1.78 -6.95
N ALA A 157 1.54 1.97 -8.03
CA ALA A 157 2.68 1.13 -8.35
C ALA A 157 3.94 1.72 -7.71
N ARG A 158 4.69 0.89 -6.98
CA ARG A 158 6.01 1.22 -6.46
C ARG A 158 7.08 0.45 -7.24
N THR A 159 8.16 1.11 -7.61
CA THR A 159 9.31 0.45 -8.26
C THR A 159 10.58 0.63 -7.44
N ASP A 160 11.34 -0.45 -7.29
CA ASP A 160 12.67 -0.46 -6.69
C ASP A 160 13.80 -0.44 -7.75
N ALA A 161 13.44 -0.32 -9.04
CA ALA A 161 14.34 -0.40 -10.18
C ALA A 161 15.45 0.65 -10.21
N LEU A 162 15.27 1.82 -9.59
CA LEU A 162 16.31 2.86 -9.58
C LEU A 162 17.63 2.34 -9.00
N ALA A 163 17.56 1.57 -7.91
CA ALA A 163 18.75 1.04 -7.24
C ALA A 163 19.30 -0.25 -7.88
N VAL A 164 18.55 -0.87 -8.79
CA VAL A 164 18.90 -2.17 -9.41
C VAL A 164 19.34 -2.00 -10.86
N GLU A 165 18.59 -1.23 -11.65
CA GLU A 165 18.73 -1.08 -13.10
C GLU A 165 19.01 0.38 -13.53
N GLY A 166 18.98 1.34 -12.59
CA GLY A 166 19.26 2.75 -12.85
C GLY A 166 18.04 3.58 -13.29
N LEU A 167 18.26 4.88 -13.50
CA LEU A 167 17.19 5.87 -13.68
C LEU A 167 16.33 5.62 -14.93
N ASN A 168 16.96 5.38 -16.09
CA ASN A 168 16.21 5.21 -17.34
C ASN A 168 15.28 3.99 -17.28
N SER A 169 15.77 2.85 -16.77
CA SER A 169 14.93 1.65 -16.60
C SER A 169 13.77 1.90 -15.62
N ALA A 170 14.02 2.63 -14.53
CA ALA A 170 12.96 3.00 -13.59
C ALA A 170 11.88 3.87 -14.23
N LEU A 171 12.26 4.81 -15.12
CA LEU A 171 11.32 5.64 -15.88
C LEU A 171 10.52 4.80 -16.89
N ASP A 172 11.19 3.92 -17.64
CA ASP A 172 10.54 3.04 -18.61
C ASP A 172 9.53 2.08 -17.93
N ARG A 173 9.88 1.56 -16.74
CA ARG A 173 8.97 0.76 -15.91
C ARG A 173 7.79 1.56 -15.38
N ALA A 174 8.01 2.81 -14.97
CA ALA A 174 6.94 3.67 -14.47
C ALA A 174 5.95 4.10 -15.55
N ALA A 175 6.37 4.11 -16.83
CA ALA A 175 5.55 4.52 -17.96
C ALA A 175 4.74 3.39 -18.62
N ALA A 176 5.10 2.13 -18.37
CA ALA A 176 4.47 0.94 -18.97
C ALA A 176 3.13 0.56 -18.31
#